data_AF-A0A844EC68-F1
#
_entry.id   AF-A0A844EC68-F1
#
_cell.length_a   1.000
_cell.length_b   1.000
_cell.length_c   1.000
_cell.angle_alpha   90.00
_cell.angle_beta   90.00
_cell.angle_gamma   90.00
#
_symmetry.space_group_name_H-M   'P 1'
#
loop_
_entity.id
_entity.type
_entity.pdbx_description
1 polymer ?
#
loop_
_entity_poly.entity_id
_entity_poly.type
_entity_poly.pdbx_seq_one_letter_code
_entity_poly.pdbx_strand_id
1 'polypeptide(L)'
;MIINILVGIAVIIAAYIGYYLLSHLKKTMFNISVQDEPRLKSAAKNGGWMFLFLAILGIVSLLIQNDILILVVLLWMTAHGLIVEFAILNVINHKQH
;
A
#
# COMPACT_ATOMS: atom_id res chain seq x y z
N MET A 1 -11.08 -21.58 -5.37
CA MET A 1 -9.74 -22.09 -4.98
C MET A 1 -8.59 -21.21 -5.47
N ILE A 2 -8.48 -20.89 -6.78
CA ILE A 2 -7.39 -20.03 -7.28
C ILE A 2 -7.48 -18.58 -6.80
N ILE A 3 -8.70 -18.04 -6.70
CA ILE A 3 -8.97 -16.68 -6.20
C ILE A 3 -8.44 -16.50 -4.77
N ASN A 4 -8.66 -17.48 -3.89
CA ASN A 4 -8.19 -17.40 -2.50
C ASN A 4 -6.66 -17.33 -2.41
N ILE A 5 -5.95 -18.05 -3.29
CA ILE A 5 -4.49 -18.00 -3.38
C ILE A 5 -4.04 -16.62 -3.86
N LEU A 6 -4.67 -16.09 -4.91
CA LEU A 6 -4.36 -14.76 -5.44
C LEU A 6 -4.59 -13.66 -4.39
N VAL A 7 -5.69 -13.74 -3.64
CA VAL A 7 -6.00 -12.82 -2.54
C VAL A 7 -4.99 -12.97 -1.41
N GLY A 8 -4.60 -14.19 -1.05
CA GLY A 8 -3.56 -14.44 -0.06
C GLY A 8 -2.23 -13.78 -0.45
N ILE A 9 -1.84 -13.89 -1.72
CA ILE A 9 -0.65 -13.21 -2.25
C ILE A 9 -0.82 -11.68 -2.17
N ALA A 10 -1.97 -11.15 -2.61
CA ALA A 10 -2.24 -9.71 -2.57
C ALA A 10 -2.18 -9.15 -1.13
N VAL A 11 -2.70 -9.90 -0.15
CA VAL A 11 -2.61 -9.56 1.28
C VAL A 11 -1.17 -9.49 1.75
N ILE A 12 -0.33 -10.48 1.39
CA ILE A 12 1.09 -10.50 1.77
C ILE A 12 1.82 -9.30 1.16
N ILE A 13 1.57 -9.00 -0.12
CA ILE A 13 2.17 -7.85 -0.80
C ILE A 13 1.71 -6.55 -0.15
N ALA A 14 0.41 -6.39 0.11
CA ALA A 14 -0.13 -5.21 0.79
C ALA A 14 0.48 -5.01 2.17
N ALA A 15 0.60 -6.08 2.97
CA ALA A 15 1.25 -6.03 4.28
C ALA A 15 2.72 -5.61 4.18
N TYR A 16 3.46 -6.18 3.21
CA TYR A 16 4.86 -5.84 2.96
C TYR A 16 5.03 -4.37 2.55
N ILE A 17 4.24 -3.87 1.59
CA ILE A 17 4.27 -2.47 1.15
C ILE A 17 3.90 -1.55 2.32
N GLY A 18 2.85 -1.89 3.07
CA GLY A 18 2.43 -1.14 4.24
C GLY A 18 3.54 -0.98 5.26
N TYR A 19 4.20 -2.09 5.62
CA TYR A 19 5.35 -2.10 6.51
C TYR A 19 6.55 -1.32 5.94
N TYR A 20 6.87 -1.49 4.66
CA TYR A 20 7.98 -0.80 4.00
C TYR A 20 7.80 0.72 4.07
N LEU A 21 6.63 1.23 3.69
CA LEU A 21 6.35 2.67 3.69
C LEU A 21 6.43 3.26 5.10
N LEU A 22 5.86 2.58 6.10
CA LEU A 22 5.86 3.05 7.49
C LEU A 22 7.26 3.00 8.13
N SER A 23 8.03 1.94 7.86
CA SER A 23 9.40 1.80 8.39
C SER A 23 10.38 2.82 7.81
N HIS A 24 10.09 3.40 6.64
CA HIS A 24 10.92 4.40 5.99
C HIS A 24 10.47 5.86 6.23
N LEU A 25 9.48 6.10 7.09
CA LEU A 25 9.02 7.47 7.41
C LEU A 25 10.09 8.38 8.02
N LYS A 26 11.10 7.80 8.67
CA LYS A 26 12.25 8.53 9.26
C LYS A 26 13.57 8.24 8.52
N LYS A 27 13.48 7.62 7.34
CA LYS A 27 14.62 7.26 6.51
C LYS A 27 14.50 7.93 5.15
N THR A 28 15.47 7.69 4.29
CA THR A 28 15.39 8.07 2.89
C THR A 28 14.57 7.04 2.12
N MET A 29 13.76 7.51 1.17
CA MET A 29 13.20 6.72 0.08
C MET A 29 13.66 7.35 -1.23
N PHE A 30 14.23 6.54 -2.13
CA PHE A 30 14.71 7.01 -3.42
C PHE A 30 15.67 8.20 -3.33
N ASN A 31 16.61 8.17 -2.39
CA ASN A 31 17.55 9.27 -2.08
C ASN A 31 16.91 10.58 -1.59
N ILE A 32 15.61 10.60 -1.34
CA ILE A 32 14.88 11.74 -0.77
C ILE A 32 14.61 11.45 0.70
N SER A 33 14.92 12.40 1.59
CA SER A 33 14.53 12.32 2.99
C SER A 33 13.01 12.41 3.11
N VAL A 34 12.37 11.33 3.57
CA VAL A 34 10.91 11.26 3.71
C VAL A 34 10.44 12.24 4.79
N GLN A 35 11.28 12.54 5.78
CA GLN A 35 10.93 13.44 6.87
C GLN A 35 10.84 14.91 6.41
N ASP A 36 11.69 15.29 5.44
CA ASP A 36 11.83 16.68 4.99
C ASP A 36 10.88 17.03 3.84
N GLU A 37 10.29 16.01 3.19
CA GLU A 37 9.34 16.20 2.10
C GLU A 37 7.91 15.87 2.54
N PRO A 38 7.06 16.88 2.82
CA PRO A 38 5.73 16.68 3.42
C PRO A 38 4.80 15.85 2.53
N ARG A 39 4.93 15.96 1.20
CA ARG A 39 4.12 15.16 0.25
C ARG A 39 4.49 13.69 0.30
N LEU A 40 5.78 13.38 0.32
CA LEU A 40 6.29 12.01 0.41
C LEU A 40 5.96 11.39 1.77
N LYS A 41 6.13 12.16 2.86
CA LYS A 41 5.74 11.75 4.21
C LYS A 41 4.28 11.39 4.30
N SER A 42 3.40 12.25 3.76
CA SER A 42 1.96 12.02 3.80
C SER A 42 1.56 10.81 2.96
N ALA A 43 2.12 10.67 1.76
CA ALA A 43 1.87 9.53 0.88
C ALA A 43 2.32 8.21 1.51
N ALA A 44 3.55 8.17 2.06
CA ALA A 44 4.08 7.00 2.73
C ALA A 44 3.30 6.65 4.02
N LYS A 45 2.94 7.66 4.83
CA LYS A 45 2.22 7.40 6.09
C LYS A 45 0.80 6.91 5.83
N ASN A 46 0.04 7.65 5.01
CA ASN A 46 -1.35 7.32 4.73
C ASN A 46 -1.44 6.03 3.91
N GLY A 47 -0.59 5.90 2.88
CA GLY A 47 -0.46 4.70 2.08
C GLY A 47 -0.10 3.49 2.93
N GLY A 48 0.90 3.64 3.80
CA GLY A 48 1.36 2.57 4.68
C GLY A 48 0.25 2.03 5.60
N TRP A 49 -0.47 2.92 6.29
CA TRP A 49 -1.59 2.53 7.16
C TRP A 49 -2.75 1.91 6.39
N MET A 50 -3.10 2.47 5.24
CA MET A 50 -4.20 1.96 4.42
C MET A 50 -3.88 0.56 3.87
N PHE A 51 -2.64 0.32 3.43
CA PHE A 51 -2.21 -1.00 2.97
C PHE A 51 -2.27 -2.05 4.08
N LEU A 52 -1.88 -1.71 5.32
CA LEU A 52 -2.04 -2.61 6.46
C LEU A 52 -3.53 -2.89 6.77
N PHE A 53 -4.37 -1.86 6.74
CA PHE A 53 -5.81 -2.00 6.95
C PHE A 53 -6.45 -2.91 5.88
N LEU A 54 -6.13 -2.69 4.61
CA LEU A 54 -6.61 -3.52 3.51
C LEU A 54 -6.10 -4.96 3.61
N ALA A 55 -4.85 -5.17 4.04
CA ALA A 55 -4.32 -6.51 4.28
C ALA A 55 -5.13 -7.25 5.36
N ILE A 56 -5.46 -6.58 6.47
CA ILE A 56 -6.31 -7.14 7.53
C ILE A 56 -7.70 -7.48 6.98
N LEU A 57 -8.33 -6.56 6.23
CA LEU A 57 -9.62 -6.81 5.59
C LEU A 57 -9.56 -7.99 4.61
N GLY A 58 -8.45 -8.14 3.87
CA GLY A 58 -8.24 -9.27 2.98
C GLY A 58 -8.17 -10.60 3.74
N ILE A 59 -7.47 -10.65 4.88
CA ILE A 59 -7.47 -11.84 5.76
C ILE A 59 -8.89 -12.15 6.24
N VAL A 60 -9.62 -11.15 6.74
CA VAL A 60 -11.00 -11.31 7.20
C VAL A 60 -11.89 -11.84 6.07
N SER A 61 -11.76 -11.31 4.86
CA SER A 61 -12.53 -11.73 3.69
C SER A 61 -12.31 -13.20 3.32
N LEU A 62 -11.08 -13.70 3.47
CA LEU A 62 -10.74 -15.11 3.26
C LEU A 62 -11.32 -16.01 4.34
N LEU A 63 -11.30 -15.58 5.60
CA LEU A 63 -11.83 -16.36 6.73
C LEU A 63 -13.35 -16.54 6.63
N ILE A 64 -14.07 -15.50 6.23
CA ILE A 64 -15.54 -15.56 6.07
C ILE A 64 -15.97 -16.12 4.72
N GLN A 65 -15.01 -16.40 3.82
CA GLN A 65 -15.25 -16.92 2.45
C GLN A 65 -16.29 -16.08 1.67
N ASN A 66 -16.22 -14.75 1.78
CA ASN A 66 -17.14 -13.84 1.10
C ASN A 66 -16.51 -13.29 -0.18
N ASP A 67 -16.95 -13.82 -1.32
CA ASP A 67 -16.41 -13.48 -2.65
C ASP A 67 -16.61 -12.00 -3.02
N ILE A 68 -17.72 -11.39 -2.63
CA ILE A 68 -17.99 -9.97 -2.90
C ILE A 68 -17.01 -9.10 -2.12
N LEU A 69 -16.80 -9.42 -0.84
CA LEU A 69 -15.84 -8.68 -0.01
C LEU A 69 -14.41 -8.84 -0.54
N ILE A 70 -14.04 -10.04 -0.97
CA ILE A 70 -12.76 -10.32 -1.63
C ILE A 70 -12.56 -9.40 -2.85
N LEU A 71 -13.55 -9.31 -3.75
CA LEU A 71 -13.46 -8.47 -4.94
C LEU A 71 -13.34 -6.98 -4.59
N VAL A 72 -14.10 -6.51 -3.60
CA VAL A 72 -14.02 -5.14 -3.11
C VAL A 72 -12.62 -4.86 -2.55
N VAL A 73 -12.08 -5.74 -1.71
CA VAL A 73 -10.73 -5.57 -1.13
C VAL A 73 -9.67 -5.52 -2.22
N LEU A 74 -9.71 -6.42 -3.20
CA LEU A 74 -8.75 -6.41 -4.32
C LEU A 74 -8.81 -5.11 -5.11
N LEU A 75 -10.02 -4.65 -5.46
CA LEU A 75 -10.21 -3.41 -6.21
C LEU A 75 -9.66 -2.20 -5.44
N TRP A 76 -9.90 -2.14 -4.12
CA TRP A 76 -9.36 -1.10 -3.26
C TRP A 76 -7.84 -1.18 -3.10
N MET A 77 -7.27 -2.38 -2.98
CA MET A 77 -5.81 -2.55 -2.93
C MET A 77 -5.15 -2.03 -4.20
N THR A 78 -5.69 -2.38 -5.37
CA THR A 78 -5.16 -1.91 -6.66
C THR A 78 -5.31 -0.40 -6.81
N ALA A 79 -6.51 0.15 -6.56
CA ALA A 79 -6.75 1.58 -6.68
C ALA A 79 -5.85 2.39 -5.74
N HIS A 80 -5.73 1.95 -4.48
CA HIS A 80 -4.90 2.63 -3.50
C HIS A 80 -3.42 2.53 -3.83
N GLY A 81 -2.95 1.37 -4.30
CA GLY A 81 -1.57 1.21 -4.74
C GLY A 81 -1.18 2.14 -5.87
N LEU A 82 -2.04 2.28 -6.88
CA LEU A 82 -1.83 3.23 -7.96
C LEU A 82 -1.75 4.67 -7.45
N ILE A 83 -2.66 5.09 -6.55
CA ILE A 83 -2.65 6.45 -5.99
C ILE A 83 -1.35 6.73 -5.23
N VAL A 84 -0.90 5.79 -4.40
CA VAL A 84 0.35 5.92 -3.63
C VAL A 84 1.56 5.97 -4.56
N GLU A 85 1.59 5.10 -5.58
CA GLU A 85 2.64 5.08 -6.59
C GLU A 85 2.72 6.41 -7.35
N PHE A 86 1.60 6.91 -7.88
CA PHE A 86 1.56 8.21 -8.55
C PHE A 86 2.01 9.35 -7.64
N ALA A 87 1.60 9.34 -6.37
CA ALA A 87 2.02 10.36 -5.41
C ALA A 87 3.54 10.34 -5.17
N ILE A 88 4.12 9.15 -4.99
CA ILE A 88 5.56 8.98 -4.76
C ILE A 88 6.35 9.35 -6.03
N LEU A 89 5.97 8.82 -7.19
CA LEU A 89 6.61 9.11 -8.47
C LEU A 89 6.57 10.60 -8.82
N ASN A 90 5.45 11.26 -8.54
CA ASN A 90 5.33 12.69 -8.76
C ASN A 90 6.33 13.49 -7.91
N VAL A 91 6.58 13.09 -6.66
CA VAL A 91 7.61 13.73 -5.83
C VAL A 91 9.01 13.46 -6.38
N ILE A 92 9.30 12.20 -6.75
CA ILE A 92 10.62 11.82 -7.28
C ILE A 92 10.94 12.62 -8.54
N ASN A 93 10.00 12.69 -9.49
CA ASN A 93 10.20 13.36 -10.77
C ASN A 93 10.42 14.88 -10.63
N HIS A 94 9.82 15.52 -9.61
CA HIS A 94 10.00 16.96 -9.36
C HIS A 94 11.24 17.30 -8.52
N LYS A 95 11.90 16.32 -7.91
CA LYS A 95 13.09 16.52 -7.05
C LYS A 95 14.39 16.09 -7.70
N GLN A 96 14.33 15.29 -8.77
CA GLN A 96 15.49 14.86 -9.55
C GLN A 96 15.85 15.82 -10.70
N HIS A 97 15.02 16.83 -10.95
CA HIS A 97 15.29 17.97 -11.83
C HIS A 97 15.58 19.22 -11.02
#